data_AF-A0A966MI60-F1
#
_entry.id   AF-A0A966MI60-F1
#
_cell.length_a   1.000
_cell.length_b   1.000
_cell.length_c   1.000
_cell.angle_alpha   90.00
_cell.angle_beta   90.00
_cell.angle_gamma   90.00
#
_symmetry.space_group_name_H-M   'P 1'
#
loop_
_entity.id
_entity.type
_entity.pdbx_description
1 polymer ?
#
loop_
_entity_poly.entity_id
_entity_poly.type
_entity_poly.pdbx_seq_one_letter_code
_entity_poly.pdbx_strand_id
1 'polypeptide(L)'
;MRISVRWTIVFALLTQFIAPSHANVLSDSTELKLEKTITGDISPKSVRASKTGYVSAHNMMYRHSVTIYDANSLDLIKTIPDQVRLSDFGIAGYSGLHRGAPVEGAYSPDGKYLYVTNYAMYGKGFNREGTDTCSPADKY
;
A
#
# COMPACT_ATOMS: atom_id res chain seq x y z
N MET A 1 -50.26 -29.17 -36.66
CA MET A 1 -48.91 -29.51 -36.15
C MET A 1 -48.38 -28.36 -35.30
N ARG A 2 -48.56 -28.43 -33.98
CA ARG A 2 -48.07 -27.44 -32.99
C ARG A 2 -47.54 -28.17 -31.77
N ILE A 3 -46.39 -28.81 -31.92
CA ILE A 3 -45.59 -29.51 -30.90
C ILE A 3 -44.17 -29.33 -31.45
N SER A 4 -43.12 -28.81 -30.81
CA SER A 4 -42.79 -28.62 -29.39
C SER A 4 -41.52 -27.74 -29.32
N VAL A 5 -41.57 -26.47 -29.74
CA VAL A 5 -40.42 -25.57 -29.57
C VAL A 5 -40.22 -25.17 -28.09
N ARG A 6 -41.23 -25.44 -27.25
CA ARG A 6 -41.22 -25.17 -25.81
C ARG A 6 -40.33 -26.13 -24.98
N TRP A 7 -39.92 -27.28 -25.53
CA TRP A 7 -39.16 -28.28 -24.77
C TRP A 7 -37.65 -28.11 -24.89
N THR A 8 -37.16 -27.49 -25.96
CA THR A 8 -35.72 -27.29 -26.19
C THR A 8 -35.11 -26.22 -25.29
N ILE A 9 -35.88 -25.20 -24.90
CA ILE A 9 -35.42 -24.15 -23.97
C ILE A 9 -35.41 -24.66 -22.52
N VAL A 10 -36.31 -25.58 -22.15
CA VAL A 10 -36.36 -26.14 -20.80
C VAL A 10 -35.16 -27.05 -20.52
N PHE A 11 -34.68 -27.80 -21.52
CA PHE A 11 -33.51 -28.69 -21.33
C PHE A 11 -32.17 -27.97 -21.28
N ALA A 12 -32.02 -26.80 -21.93
CA ALA A 12 -30.79 -26.01 -21.89
C ALA A 12 -30.58 -25.24 -20.56
N LEU A 13 -31.64 -25.09 -19.76
CA LEU A 13 -31.58 -24.45 -18.43
C LEU A 13 -31.21 -25.43 -17.29
N LEU A 14 -31.16 -26.74 -17.56
CA LEU A 14 -30.87 -27.77 -16.54
C LEU A 14 -29.39 -28.15 -16.43
N THR A 15 -28.52 -27.61 -17.29
CA THR A 15 -27.06 -27.76 -17.18
C THR A 15 -26.40 -26.49 -16.68
N GLN A 16 -26.90 -25.91 -15.59
CA GLN A 16 -26.05 -25.05 -14.78
C GLN A 16 -25.08 -25.96 -14.04
N PHE A 17 -23.84 -26.02 -14.51
CA PHE A 17 -22.73 -26.56 -13.74
C PHE A 17 -22.66 -25.76 -12.43
N ILE A 18 -23.20 -26.32 -11.35
CA ILE A 18 -22.95 -25.83 -10.01
C ILE A 18 -21.49 -26.20 -9.73
N ALA A 19 -20.57 -25.31 -10.09
CA ALA A 19 -19.20 -25.44 -9.65
C ALA A 19 -19.22 -25.47 -8.12
N PRO A 20 -18.59 -26.48 -7.48
CA PRO A 20 -18.51 -26.49 -6.03
C PRO A 20 -17.80 -25.21 -5.57
N SER A 21 -18.53 -24.37 -4.85
CA SER A 21 -17.95 -23.23 -4.15
C SER A 21 -17.15 -23.80 -2.98
N HIS A 22 -15.84 -23.94 -3.15
CA HIS A 22 -14.96 -24.23 -2.02
C HIS A 22 -14.99 -23.04 -1.05
N ALA A 23 -15.33 -23.31 0.21
CA ALA A 23 -15.17 -22.31 1.26
C ALA A 23 -13.69 -21.93 1.34
N ASN A 24 -13.40 -20.63 1.43
CA ASN A 24 -12.04 -20.19 1.71
C ASN A 24 -11.60 -20.75 3.06
N VAL A 25 -10.36 -21.23 3.11
CA VAL A 25 -9.71 -21.62 4.35
C VAL A 25 -9.72 -20.42 5.28
N LEU A 26 -10.25 -20.58 6.50
CA LEU A 26 -10.33 -19.51 7.47
C LEU A 26 -8.92 -19.19 7.98
N SER A 27 -8.65 -17.91 8.25
CA SER A 27 -7.32 -17.48 8.71
C SER A 27 -6.91 -18.10 10.04
N ASP A 28 -7.87 -18.47 10.90
CA ASP A 28 -7.65 -19.16 12.18
C ASP A 28 -7.21 -20.63 12.02
N SER A 29 -7.37 -21.20 10.82
CA SER A 29 -6.88 -22.54 10.46
C SER A 29 -5.54 -22.52 9.73
N THR A 30 -4.90 -21.36 9.63
CA THR A 30 -3.60 -21.16 8.97
C THR A 30 -2.57 -20.58 9.93
N GLU A 31 -1.28 -20.84 9.68
CA GLU A 31 -0.18 -20.26 10.45
C GLU A 31 0.75 -19.45 9.54
N LEU A 32 1.33 -18.39 10.10
CA LEU A 32 2.37 -17.62 9.41
C LEU A 32 3.70 -18.38 9.47
N LYS A 33 4.31 -18.56 8.31
CA LYS A 33 5.68 -19.08 8.17
C LYS A 33 6.58 -17.98 7.63
N LEU A 34 7.79 -17.89 8.17
CA LEU A 34 8.82 -17.01 7.62
C LEU A 34 9.26 -17.52 6.25
N GLU A 35 9.05 -16.70 5.21
CA GLU A 35 9.45 -17.00 3.83
C GLU A 35 10.82 -16.41 3.49
N LYS A 36 11.02 -15.11 3.80
CA LYS A 36 12.25 -14.37 3.51
C LYS A 36 12.44 -13.26 4.53
N THR A 37 13.69 -12.98 4.88
CA THR A 37 14.07 -11.78 5.62
C THR A 37 14.75 -10.81 4.66
N ILE A 38 14.17 -9.62 4.49
CA ILE A 38 14.75 -8.55 3.69
C ILE A 38 15.64 -7.69 4.61
N THR A 39 16.90 -7.51 4.21
CA THR A 39 17.89 -6.72 4.96
C THR A 39 18.52 -5.66 4.05
N GLY A 40 19.45 -4.86 4.60
CA GLY A 40 20.15 -3.80 3.88
C GLY A 40 19.69 -2.42 4.31
N ASP A 41 19.64 -1.48 3.37
CA ASP A 41 19.35 -0.07 3.64
C ASP A 41 17.85 0.23 3.79
N ILE A 42 17.21 -0.48 4.72
CA ILE A 42 15.77 -0.41 5.00
C ILE A 42 15.53 -0.39 6.51
N SER A 43 14.57 0.43 6.96
CA SER A 43 14.18 0.56 8.37
C SER A 43 12.69 0.86 8.46
N PRO A 44 11.83 -0.11 8.11
CA PRO A 44 10.44 0.16 7.86
C PRO A 44 9.64 0.20 9.16
N LYS A 45 8.77 1.21 9.29
CA LYS A 45 7.79 1.25 10.38
C LYS A 45 6.51 0.50 10.03
N SER A 46 6.15 0.51 8.75
CA SER A 46 5.02 -0.23 8.23
C SER A 46 5.28 -0.72 6.81
N VAL A 47 4.43 -1.68 6.40
CA VAL A 47 4.35 -2.19 5.04
C VAL A 47 2.91 -2.13 4.54
N ARG A 48 2.71 -2.06 3.23
CA ARG A 48 1.39 -2.11 2.59
C ARG A 48 1.42 -2.95 1.32
N ALA A 49 0.48 -3.87 1.20
CA ALA A 49 0.22 -4.61 -0.03
C ALA A 49 -0.79 -3.86 -0.91
N SER A 50 -0.46 -3.69 -2.18
CA SER A 50 -1.30 -3.04 -3.19
C SER A 50 -2.49 -3.89 -3.66
N LYS A 51 -2.42 -5.22 -3.46
CA LYS A 51 -3.29 -6.24 -4.10
C LYS A 51 -3.15 -6.32 -5.63
N THR A 52 -2.16 -5.66 -6.22
CA THR A 52 -1.87 -5.66 -7.66
C THR A 52 -0.46 -6.18 -8.00
N GLY A 53 0.22 -6.80 -7.02
CA GLY A 53 1.56 -7.38 -7.20
C GLY A 53 2.70 -6.61 -6.55
N TYR A 54 2.42 -5.50 -5.85
CA TYR A 54 3.43 -4.70 -5.17
C TYR A 54 3.24 -4.65 -3.66
N VAL A 55 4.35 -4.59 -2.92
CA VAL A 55 4.40 -4.28 -1.49
C VAL A 55 5.29 -3.07 -1.28
N SER A 56 4.81 -2.05 -0.57
CA SER A 56 5.64 -0.93 -0.12
C SER A 56 6.11 -1.14 1.32
N ALA A 57 7.29 -0.63 1.63
CA ALA A 57 7.83 -0.50 2.97
C ALA A 57 8.24 0.96 3.22
N HIS A 58 7.83 1.51 4.36
CA HIS A 58 7.95 2.94 4.66
C HIS A 58 9.06 3.18 5.70
N ASN A 59 10.19 3.72 5.25
CA ASN A 59 11.46 3.64 5.97
C ASN A 59 11.73 4.83 6.91
N MET A 60 10.67 5.60 7.22
CA MET A 60 10.68 6.71 8.17
C MET A 60 11.80 7.73 7.96
N MET A 61 12.02 8.57 8.96
CA MET A 61 13.14 9.50 9.10
C MET A 61 14.52 8.81 9.09
N TYR A 62 14.62 7.51 9.37
CA TYR A 62 15.91 6.82 9.44
C TYR A 62 16.56 6.62 8.07
N ARG A 63 15.74 6.55 7.01
CA ARG A 63 16.19 6.34 5.63
C ARG A 63 15.54 7.29 4.62
N HIS A 64 14.54 8.08 4.99
CA HIS A 64 13.89 9.07 4.13
C HIS A 64 13.45 8.49 2.78
N SER A 65 12.85 7.30 2.81
CA SER A 65 12.46 6.59 1.60
C SER A 65 11.26 5.68 1.76
N VAL A 66 10.63 5.38 0.63
CA VAL A 66 9.70 4.26 0.46
C VAL A 66 10.32 3.28 -0.52
N THR A 67 10.42 2.02 -0.13
CA THR A 67 10.90 0.93 -0.99
C THR A 67 9.73 0.09 -1.47
N ILE A 68 9.74 -0.26 -2.75
CA ILE A 68 8.71 -1.05 -3.43
C ILE A 68 9.31 -2.41 -3.81
N TYR A 69 8.60 -3.47 -3.47
CA TYR A 69 8.97 -4.86 -3.73
C TYR A 69 7.92 -5.54 -4.60
N ASP A 70 8.37 -6.49 -5.41
CA ASP A 70 7.50 -7.43 -6.09
C ASP A 70 6.92 -8.41 -5.06
N ALA A 71 5.60 -8.62 -5.08
CA ALA A 71 4.91 -9.43 -4.08
C ALA A 71 5.17 -10.93 -4.21
N ASN A 72 5.62 -11.41 -5.38
CA ASN A 72 5.83 -12.83 -5.64
C ASN A 72 7.30 -13.23 -5.44
N SER A 73 8.22 -12.52 -6.09
CA SER A 73 9.67 -12.75 -6.01
C SER A 73 10.31 -12.17 -4.74
N LEU A 74 9.63 -11.21 -4.09
CA LEU A 74 10.14 -10.48 -2.93
C LEU A 74 11.42 -9.69 -3.23
N ASP A 75 11.60 -9.29 -4.49
CA ASP A 75 12.75 -8.53 -4.95
C ASP A 75 12.46 -7.03 -4.92
N LEU A 76 13.50 -6.24 -4.62
CA LEU A 76 13.40 -4.78 -4.61
C LEU A 76 13.23 -4.27 -6.04
N ILE A 77 12.11 -3.60 -6.30
CA ILE A 77 11.83 -2.94 -7.58
C ILE A 77 12.41 -1.52 -7.56
N LYS A 78 12.15 -0.78 -6.48
CA LYS A 78 12.52 0.64 -6.42
C LYS A 78 12.71 1.15 -5.00
N THR A 79 13.68 2.02 -4.82
CA THR A 79 13.78 2.93 -3.67
C THR A 79 13.37 4.33 -4.14
N ILE A 80 12.36 4.91 -3.49
CA ILE A 80 11.81 6.23 -3.78
C ILE A 80 12.21 7.15 -2.63
N PRO A 81 13.06 8.16 -2.84
CA PRO A 81 13.37 9.14 -1.81
C PRO A 81 12.14 10.01 -1.51
N ASP A 82 11.95 10.40 -0.25
CA ASP A 82 10.86 11.29 0.15
C ASP A 82 11.16 12.78 -0.08
N GLN A 83 12.35 13.09 -0.58
CA GLN A 83 12.80 14.46 -0.78
C GLN A 83 12.17 15.07 -2.03
N VAL A 84 11.52 16.21 -1.84
CA VAL A 84 10.87 16.96 -2.91
C VAL A 84 11.20 18.45 -2.83
N ARG A 85 10.96 19.17 -3.92
CA ARG A 85 10.78 20.62 -3.90
C ARG A 85 9.29 20.89 -4.06
N LEU A 86 8.64 21.40 -3.01
CA LEU A 86 7.18 21.58 -3.00
C LEU A 86 6.67 22.52 -4.12
N SER A 87 7.49 23.48 -4.55
CA SER A 87 7.14 24.37 -5.67
C SER A 87 6.99 23.65 -7.00
N ASP A 88 7.68 22.52 -7.21
CA ASP A 88 7.55 21.72 -8.44
C ASP A 88 6.17 21.06 -8.54
N PHE A 89 5.44 21.00 -7.42
CA PHE A 89 4.07 20.51 -7.31
C PHE A 89 3.04 21.65 -7.20
N GLY A 90 3.44 22.90 -7.45
CA GLY A 90 2.54 24.06 -7.42
C GLY A 90 2.18 24.56 -6.01
N ILE A 91 2.88 24.10 -4.97
CA ILE A 91 2.63 24.53 -3.59
C ILE A 91 3.45 25.80 -3.30
N ALA A 92 2.76 26.93 -3.19
CA ALA A 92 3.37 28.23 -2.89
C ALA A 92 3.76 28.38 -1.41
N GLY A 93 4.61 29.36 -1.09
CA GLY A 93 5.04 29.68 0.28
C GLY A 93 6.23 28.87 0.80
N TYR A 94 6.66 27.84 0.07
CA TYR A 94 7.82 27.01 0.43
C TYR A 94 8.99 27.24 -0.53
N SER A 95 10.21 27.20 0.00
CA SER A 95 11.45 27.31 -0.78
C SER A 95 12.48 26.29 -0.32
N GLY A 96 13.33 25.83 -1.24
CA GLY A 96 14.33 24.81 -0.96
C GLY A 96 13.80 23.38 -1.11
N LEU A 97 14.54 22.44 -0.53
CA LEU A 97 14.17 21.02 -0.49
C LEU A 97 13.49 20.70 0.83
N HIS A 98 12.56 19.76 0.77
CA HIS A 98 11.77 19.27 1.88
C HIS A 98 11.81 17.75 1.90
N ARG A 99 11.79 17.18 3.11
CA ARG A 99 11.68 15.73 3.32
C ARG A 99 10.56 15.45 4.28
N GLY A 100 10.08 14.22 4.22
CA GLY A 100 9.14 13.68 5.19
C GLY A 100 9.82 12.73 6.16
N ALA A 101 9.01 11.83 6.69
CA ALA A 101 9.40 10.67 7.46
C ALA A 101 8.29 9.63 7.24
N PRO A 102 8.29 8.90 6.13
CA PRO A 102 7.13 8.10 5.71
C PRO A 102 6.80 7.01 6.74
N VAL A 103 5.57 7.00 7.27
CA VAL A 103 5.13 6.08 8.34
C VAL A 103 4.11 5.09 7.84
N GLU A 104 2.99 5.57 7.31
CA GLU A 104 1.86 4.74 6.86
C GLU A 104 1.47 5.13 5.44
N GLY A 105 0.64 4.30 4.82
CA GLY A 105 0.07 4.65 3.53
C GLY A 105 -1.13 3.82 3.15
N ALA A 106 -1.78 4.24 2.07
CA ALA A 106 -2.91 3.55 1.48
C ALA A 106 -2.79 3.58 -0.04
N TYR A 107 -2.97 2.42 -0.67
CA TYR A 107 -3.08 2.35 -2.11
C TYR A 107 -4.46 2.85 -2.56
N SER A 108 -4.53 3.51 -3.72
CA SER A 108 -5.79 3.75 -4.42
C SER A 108 -6.50 2.42 -4.74
N PRO A 109 -7.83 2.42 -4.96
CA PRO A 109 -8.57 1.19 -5.24
C PRO A 109 -8.04 0.38 -6.43
N ASP A 110 -7.46 1.05 -7.42
CA ASP A 110 -6.81 0.45 -8.61
C ASP A 110 -5.33 0.08 -8.40
N GLY A 111 -4.78 0.34 -7.21
CA GLY A 111 -3.39 0.07 -6.86
C GLY A 111 -2.36 0.97 -7.56
N LYS A 112 -2.80 1.97 -8.33
CA LYS A 112 -1.91 2.83 -9.15
C LYS A 112 -1.16 3.87 -8.34
N TYR A 113 -1.76 4.36 -7.26
CA TYR A 113 -1.20 5.40 -6.41
C TYR A 113 -1.04 4.89 -5.00
N LEU A 114 0.03 5.30 -4.33
CA LEU A 114 0.25 5.11 -2.91
C LEU A 114 0.27 6.49 -2.23
N TYR A 115 -0.69 6.74 -1.36
CA TYR A 115 -0.74 7.94 -0.53
C TYR A 115 -0.01 7.65 0.77
N VAL A 116 0.99 8.46 1.10
CA VAL A 116 1.90 8.23 2.24
C VAL A 116 1.73 9.36 3.25
N THR A 117 1.67 9.00 4.53
CA THR A 117 1.71 9.96 5.64
C THR A 117 3.13 10.08 6.18
N ASN A 118 3.49 11.28 6.62
CA ASN A 118 4.79 11.56 7.22
C ASN A 118 4.64 11.82 8.71
N TYR A 119 5.53 11.24 9.53
CA TYR A 119 5.60 11.51 10.97
C TYR A 119 5.96 12.98 11.25
N ALA A 120 6.90 13.47 10.46
CA ALA A 120 7.47 14.79 10.57
C ALA A 120 7.84 15.29 9.18
N MET A 121 7.95 16.60 9.08
CA MET A 121 8.46 17.28 7.89
C MET A 121 9.78 17.95 8.23
N TYR A 122 10.69 17.97 7.27
CA TYR A 122 12.00 18.61 7.37
C TYR A 122 12.20 19.57 6.21
N GLY A 123 13.05 20.56 6.43
CA GLY A 123 13.37 21.60 5.45
C GLY A 123 12.97 22.98 5.98
N LYS A 124 13.19 24.00 5.16
CA LYS A 124 12.94 25.39 5.57
C LYS A 124 11.47 25.57 5.98
N GLY A 125 11.27 26.07 7.20
CA GLY A 125 9.94 26.29 7.80
C GLY A 125 9.43 25.11 8.64
N PHE A 126 10.05 23.93 8.58
CA PHE A 126 9.70 22.77 9.38
C PHE A 126 10.82 22.45 10.37
N ASN A 127 10.67 22.95 11.60
CA ASN A 127 11.68 22.91 12.66
C ASN A 127 11.15 22.31 13.97
N ARG A 128 9.98 21.67 13.94
CA ARG A 128 9.33 21.04 15.09
C ARG A 128 8.92 19.63 14.68
N GLU A 129 9.71 18.66 15.09
CA GLU A 129 9.40 17.26 14.92
C GLU A 129 8.35 16.82 15.95
N GLY A 130 7.43 15.95 15.55
CA GLY A 130 6.39 15.39 16.41
C GLY A 130 6.96 14.62 17.60
N THR A 131 6.19 14.57 18.69
CA THR A 131 6.54 13.87 19.94
C THR A 131 5.38 12.99 20.36
N ASP A 132 5.68 11.81 20.88
CA ASP A 132 4.64 10.87 21.34
C ASP A 132 3.93 11.36 22.62
N THR A 133 4.54 12.30 23.33
CA THR A 133 3.96 12.93 24.53
C THR A 133 2.81 13.88 24.19
N CYS A 134 2.74 14.41 22.96
CA CYS A 134 1.70 15.32 22.48
C CYS A 134 1.35 16.44 23.48
N SER A 135 2.33 17.25 23.89
CA SER A 135 2.14 18.28 24.91
C SER A 135 1.74 19.63 24.29
N PRO A 136 0.82 20.40 24.90
CA PRO A 136 0.55 21.79 24.49
C PRO A 136 1.81 22.68 24.49
N ALA A 137 2.82 22.34 25.29
CA ALA A 137 4.09 23.07 25.34
C ALA A 137 4.95 22.92 24.07
N ASP A 138 4.67 21.89 23.26
CA ASP A 138 5.43 21.59 22.03
C ASP A 138 5.13 22.60 20.91
N LYS A 139 4.01 23.34 21.02
CA LYS A 139 3.62 24.46 20.15
C LYS A 139 3.65 24.08 18.65
N TYR A 140 3.19 22.89 18.27
CA TYR A 140 2.96 22.55 16.87
C TYR A 140 1.99 23.52 16.19
#